data_AF-A0A6H9LQS4-F1
#
_entry.id   AF-A0A6H9LQS4-F1
#
_cell.length_a   1.000
_cell.length_b   1.000
_cell.length_c   1.000
_cell.angle_alpha   90.00
_cell.angle_beta   90.00
_cell.angle_gamma   90.00
#
_symmetry.space_group_name_H-M   'P 1'
#
loop_
_entity.id
_entity.type
_entity.pdbx_description
1 polymer ?
#
loop_
_entity_poly.entity_id
_entity_poly.type
_entity_poly.pdbx_seq_one_letter_code
_entity_poly.pdbx_strand_id
1 'polypeptide(L)'
;MEEITLSIGQKYKLKGNIFTKNYTIVYTGMISEDRFSLGIIFSEGYQALSYNLFFKTKVRNIDLEHAVLDIFHIDDHSLRCRITKK
;
A
#
# COMPACT_ATOMS: atom_id res chain seq x y z
N MET A 1 11.48 7.88 -6.90
CA MET A 1 11.03 6.50 -7.17
C MET A 1 11.77 5.59 -6.20
N GLU A 2 11.06 4.76 -5.43
CA GLU A 2 11.63 3.94 -4.36
C GLU A 2 11.10 2.51 -4.48
N GLU A 3 11.95 1.50 -4.36
CA GLU A 3 11.53 0.10 -4.29
C GLU A 3 11.41 -0.33 -2.84
N ILE A 4 10.29 -0.99 -2.53
CA ILE A 4 10.01 -1.46 -1.18
C ILE A 4 9.55 -2.92 -1.19
N THR A 5 9.83 -3.59 -0.07
CA THR A 5 9.23 -4.87 0.27
C THR A 5 8.39 -4.66 1.52
N LEU A 6 7.12 -5.05 1.45
CA LEU A 6 6.18 -5.06 2.55
C LEU A 6 5.88 -6.50 2.94
N SER A 7 6.33 -6.92 4.12
CA SER A 7 5.83 -8.14 4.76
C SER A 7 4.41 -7.93 5.31
N ILE A 8 3.69 -9.00 5.63
CA ILE A 8 2.37 -8.91 6.28
C ILE A 8 2.45 -8.04 7.55
N GLY A 9 1.55 -7.07 7.66
CA GLY A 9 1.46 -6.11 8.76
C GLY A 9 2.49 -4.99 8.70
N GLN A 10 3.47 -5.06 7.79
CA GLN A 10 4.48 -4.01 7.63
C GLN A 10 3.83 -2.76 7.04
N LYS A 11 4.15 -1.62 7.65
CA LYS A 11 3.62 -0.31 7.30
C LYS A 11 4.66 0.46 6.51
N TYR A 12 4.26 1.04 5.39
CA TYR A 12 5.06 2.04 4.67
C TYR A 12 4.31 3.36 4.64
N LYS A 13 4.94 4.39 5.21
CA LYS A 13 4.38 5.74 5.23
C LYS A 13 4.77 6.47 3.95
N LEU A 14 3.77 6.84 3.16
CA LEU A 14 3.92 7.85 2.12
C LEU A 14 4.11 9.18 2.83
N LYS A 15 5.37 9.56 3.08
CA LYS A 15 5.69 10.86 3.71
C LYS A 15 5.02 11.98 2.91
N GLY A 16 4.00 12.60 3.50
CA GLY A 16 3.50 13.92 3.13
C GLY A 16 4.31 15.01 3.85
N ASN A 17 4.11 16.25 3.45
CA ASN A 17 4.58 17.41 4.20
C ASN A 17 3.86 17.49 5.56
N ILE A 18 4.45 18.20 6.53
CA ILE A 18 3.99 18.28 7.94
C ILE A 18 2.54 18.82 8.09
N PHE A 19 2.01 19.49 7.08
CA PHE A 19 0.64 20.02 7.01
C PHE A 19 -0.32 19.17 6.16
N THR A 20 0.16 18.09 5.56
CA THR A 20 -0.65 17.22 4.69
C THR A 20 -0.95 15.90 5.38
N LYS A 21 -2.21 15.49 5.25
CA LYS A 21 -2.74 14.13 5.28
C LYS A 21 -1.66 13.05 5.18
N ASN A 22 -1.54 12.22 6.21
CA ASN A 22 -0.60 11.10 6.23
C ASN A 22 -1.25 9.87 5.62
N TYR A 23 -0.60 9.29 4.61
CA TYR A 23 -1.04 8.03 3.99
C TYR A 23 -0.07 6.92 4.37
N THR A 24 -0.61 5.83 4.90
CA THR A 24 0.16 4.62 5.21
C THR A 24 -0.41 3.45 4.44
N ILE A 25 0.44 2.73 3.75
CA ILE A 25 0.12 1.47 3.07
C ILE A 25 0.56 0.33 3.99
N VAL A 26 -0.28 -0.69 4.10
CA VAL A 26 -0.01 -1.91 4.87
C VAL A 26 -0.31 -3.11 4.00
N TYR A 27 0.65 -4.01 3.81
CA TYR A 27 0.36 -5.31 3.21
C TYR A 27 -0.33 -6.20 4.22
N THR A 28 -1.54 -6.66 3.91
CA THR A 28 -2.32 -7.51 4.84
C THR A 28 -2.32 -8.98 4.43
N GLY A 29 -1.61 -9.33 3.35
CA GLY A 29 -1.44 -10.72 2.88
C GLY A 29 -2.33 -11.11 1.70
N MET A 30 -2.13 -12.34 1.26
CA MET A 30 -3.00 -13.01 0.30
C MET A 30 -4.26 -13.56 1.00
N ILE A 31 -5.41 -13.46 0.33
CA ILE A 31 -6.71 -13.96 0.81
C ILE A 31 -7.08 -15.27 0.10
N SER A 32 -6.66 -15.36 -1.17
CA SER A 32 -6.77 -16.52 -2.03
C SER A 32 -5.60 -16.49 -3.01
N GLU A 33 -5.37 -17.57 -3.75
CA GLU A 33 -4.31 -17.64 -4.77
C GLU A 33 -4.39 -16.50 -5.80
N ASP A 34 -5.59 -15.98 -6.07
CA ASP A 34 -5.82 -14.92 -7.05
C ASP A 34 -6.02 -13.53 -6.44
N ARG A 35 -6.04 -13.39 -5.11
CA ARG A 35 -6.31 -12.11 -4.44
C ARG A 35 -5.40 -11.81 -3.26
N PHE A 36 -5.00 -10.55 -3.17
CA PHE A 36 -4.29 -10.00 -2.03
C PHE A 36 -4.97 -8.74 -1.52
N SER A 37 -4.51 -8.27 -0.38
CA SER A 37 -5.13 -7.16 0.32
C SER A 37 -4.12 -6.13 0.81
N LEU A 38 -4.51 -4.87 0.69
CA LEU A 38 -3.76 -3.72 1.18
C LEU A 38 -4.66 -2.88 2.10
N GLY A 39 -4.16 -2.62 3.30
CA GLY A 39 -4.71 -1.61 4.18
C GLY A 39 -4.18 -0.23 3.79
N ILE A 40 -5.09 0.69 3.49
CA ILE A 40 -4.76 2.10 3.26
C ILE A 40 -5.29 2.92 4.43
N ILE A 41 -4.37 3.48 5.21
CA ILE A 41 -4.68 4.30 6.38
C ILE A 41 -4.44 5.75 6.02
N PHE A 42 -5.50 6.53 6.11
CA PHE A 42 -5.52 7.98 6.04
C PHE A 42 -5.53 8.54 7.47
N SER A 43 -4.70 9.54 7.75
CA SER A 43 -4.74 10.22 9.06
C SER A 43 -4.47 11.71 8.96
N GLU A 44 -5.21 12.47 9.77
CA GLU A 44 -5.15 13.93 9.87
C GLU A 44 -5.33 14.32 11.34
N GLY A 45 -4.28 14.91 11.94
CA GLY A 45 -4.25 15.18 13.38
C GLY A 45 -4.42 13.89 14.21
N TYR A 46 -5.46 13.86 15.06
CA TYR A 46 -5.82 12.70 15.89
C TYR A 46 -6.90 11.81 15.27
N GLN A 47 -7.33 12.08 14.04
CA GLN A 47 -8.34 11.30 13.34
C GLN A 47 -7.69 10.39 12.30
N ALA A 48 -8.26 9.20 12.12
CA ALA A 48 -7.82 8.25 11.10
C ALA A 48 -8.99 7.50 10.49
N LEU A 49 -8.88 7.22 9.20
CA LEU A 49 -9.77 6.34 8.43
C LEU A 49 -8.92 5.24 7.81
N SER A 50 -9.47 4.03 7.72
CA SER A 50 -8.76 2.90 7.15
C SER A 50 -9.68 2.15 6.19
N TYR A 51 -9.15 1.83 5.02
CA TYR A 51 -9.80 0.98 4.04
C TYR A 51 -8.97 -0.29 3.86
N ASN A 52 -9.63 -1.44 3.89
CA ASN A 52 -9.01 -2.68 3.44
C ASN A 52 -9.46 -2.95 2.00
N LEU A 53 -8.51 -2.90 1.07
CA LEU A 53 -8.77 -2.99 -0.36
C LEU A 53 -8.24 -4.32 -0.90
N PHE A 54 -9.04 -4.96 -1.76
CA PHE A 54 -8.74 -6.27 -2.31
C PHE A 54 -8.43 -6.18 -3.80
N PHE A 55 -7.32 -6.79 -4.22
CA PHE A 55 -6.80 -6.72 -5.57
C PHE A 55 -6.52 -8.11 -6.12
N LYS A 56 -6.60 -8.27 -7.45
CA LYS A 56 -6.16 -9.50 -8.10
C LYS A 56 -4.63 -9.55 -8.13
N THR A 57 -4.02 -10.71 -7.91
CA THR A 57 -2.54 -10.89 -7.93
C THR A 57 -1.89 -10.49 -9.26
N LYS A 58 -2.64 -10.52 -10.36
CA LYS A 58 -2.18 -10.06 -11.69
C LYS A 58 -2.12 -8.53 -11.86
N VAL A 59 -2.64 -7.75 -10.91
CA VAL A 59 -2.60 -6.28 -10.99
C VAL A 59 -1.15 -5.83 -10.91
N ARG A 60 -0.73 -5.02 -11.88
CA ARG A 60 0.62 -4.45 -11.94
C ARG A 60 0.68 -3.03 -11.41
N ASN A 61 -0.37 -2.24 -11.58
CA ASN A 61 -0.37 -0.85 -11.18
C ASN A 61 -1.59 -0.57 -10.30
N ILE A 62 -1.36 0.00 -9.13
CA ILE A 62 -2.42 0.53 -8.26
C ILE A 62 -2.22 2.03 -8.17
N ASP A 63 -3.17 2.78 -8.72
CA ASP A 63 -3.20 4.23 -8.59
C ASP A 63 -3.90 4.61 -7.28
N LEU A 64 -3.15 5.25 -6.38
CA LEU A 64 -3.65 5.91 -5.18
C LEU A 64 -3.55 7.43 -5.36
N GLU A 65 -4.32 8.17 -4.54
CA GLU A 65 -4.41 9.63 -4.60
C GLU A 65 -3.03 10.33 -4.66
N HIS A 66 -2.05 9.86 -3.88
CA HIS A 66 -0.72 10.49 -3.77
C HIS A 66 0.44 9.62 -4.25
N ALA A 67 0.16 8.41 -4.76
CA ALA A 67 1.21 7.51 -5.21
C ALA A 67 0.68 6.47 -6.19
N VAL A 68 1.54 6.04 -7.10
CA VAL A 68 1.34 4.84 -7.91
C VAL A 68 2.25 3.74 -7.36
N LEU A 69 1.66 2.56 -7.18
CA LEU A 69 2.37 1.34 -6.79
C LEU A 69 2.49 0.45 -8.02
N ASP A 70 3.72 0.28 -8.52
CA ASP A 70 4.04 -0.67 -9.57
C ASP A 70 4.48 -2.00 -8.94
N ILE A 71 3.56 -2.95 -8.89
CA ILE A 71 3.70 -4.27 -8.30
C ILE A 71 4.42 -5.20 -9.27
N PHE A 72 5.59 -5.68 -8.87
CA PHE A 72 6.36 -6.63 -9.66
C PHE A 72 6.44 -8.02 -9.04
N HIS A 73 6.23 -8.18 -7.73
CA HIS A 73 6.20 -9.48 -7.06
C HIS A 73 5.23 -9.50 -5.88
N ILE A 74 4.48 -10.58 -5.73
CA ILE A 74 3.58 -10.86 -4.60
C ILE A 74 3.68 -12.35 -4.29
N ASP A 75 3.74 -12.67 -3.00
CA ASP A 75 3.57 -14.02 -2.46
C ASP A 75 2.78 -13.96 -1.15
N ASP A 76 2.58 -15.14 -0.55
CA ASP A 76 1.80 -15.32 0.69
C ASP A 76 2.37 -14.54 1.89
N HIS A 77 3.59 -14.00 1.81
CA HIS A 77 4.27 -13.36 2.92
C HIS A 77 4.65 -11.90 2.64
N SER A 78 4.83 -11.54 1.37
CA SER A 78 5.37 -10.25 0.98
C SER A 78 4.78 -9.69 -0.31
N LEU A 79 4.77 -8.37 -0.38
CA LEU A 79 4.52 -7.60 -1.60
C LEU A 79 5.75 -6.75 -1.90
N ARG A 80 6.23 -6.82 -3.14
CA ARG A 80 7.32 -5.97 -3.64
C ARG A 80 6.80 -5.08 -4.74
N CYS A 81 6.98 -3.78 -4.53
CA CYS A 81 6.53 -2.78 -5.48
C CYS A 81 7.50 -1.61 -5.57
N ARG A 82 7.36 -0.86 -6.65
CA ARG A 82 8.00 0.43 -6.83
C ARG A 82 6.98 1.53 -6.59
N ILE A 83 7.35 2.52 -5.80
CA ILE A 83 6.50 3.65 -5.45
C ILE A 83 6.95 4.90 -6.19
N THR A 84 6.00 5.48 -6.92
CA THR A 84 6.13 6.78 -7.57
C THR A 84 5.15 7.75 -6.91
N LYS A 85 5.68 8.74 -6.18
CA LYS A 85 4.86 9.76 -5.52
C LYS A 85 4.35 10.77 -6.55
N LYS A 86 3.13 11.25 -6.36
CA LYS A 86 2.52 12.33 -7.14
C LYS A 86 2.78 13.69 -6.50
#